data_AF-A0AAD6D0B5-F1
#
_entry.id   AF-A0AAD6D0B5-F1
#
_cell.length_a   1.000
_cell.length_b   1.000
_cell.length_c   1.000
_cell.angle_alpha   90.00
_cell.angle_beta   90.00
_cell.angle_gamma   90.00
#
_symmetry.space_group_name_H-M   'P 1'
#
loop_
_entity.id
_entity.type
_entity.pdbx_description
1 polymer ?
#
loop_
_entity_poly.entity_id
_entity_poly.type
_entity_poly.pdbx_seq_one_letter_code
_entity_poly.pdbx_strand_id
1 'polypeptide(L)'
;MSSSGSNDPSMGVSDAPTMLNNLRARSYRAAWGLTLDEVLNNTAPPPYTLSAFMEYLSQNHCLETLEFILEAKRYREGYKSLVESAEKSIETINSSASINLSKLYQLLLATYILPGAAREVNLSVNVRDALLRHKNMSTPPLPETLDPAVKSIHDLMEDSIFVSFLNNPSMEATNQNNISSYLSCMISDNQSTKPAQTKRPSLNPLGKTWLWPPWSRSAE
;
A
#
# COMPACT_ATOMS: atom_id res chain seq x y z
N MET A 1 -49.39 -22.32 58.31
CA MET A 1 -49.25 -22.49 56.85
C MET A 1 -48.32 -21.38 56.38
N SER A 2 -47.00 -21.59 56.28
CA SER A 2 -46.29 -22.22 55.14
C SER A 2 -46.46 -21.36 53.87
N SER A 3 -45.48 -20.84 53.12
CA SER A 3 -44.05 -21.14 52.90
C SER A 3 -43.44 -19.91 52.15
N SER A 4 -42.22 -19.45 52.45
CA SER A 4 -40.91 -19.75 51.79
C SER A 4 -40.62 -19.09 50.43
N GLY A 5 -39.46 -18.41 50.37
CA GLY A 5 -38.55 -18.32 49.21
C GLY A 5 -38.77 -17.15 48.23
N SER A 6 -37.77 -16.53 47.60
CA SER A 6 -36.31 -16.66 47.61
C SER A 6 -35.75 -15.41 46.90
N ASN A 7 -34.55 -14.99 47.30
CA ASN A 7 -33.74 -14.02 46.55
C ASN A 7 -33.41 -14.55 45.16
N ASP A 8 -33.40 -13.67 44.14
CA ASP A 8 -32.52 -13.85 42.98
C ASP A 8 -32.19 -12.48 42.32
N PRO A 9 -30.92 -12.06 42.26
CA PRO A 9 -30.47 -10.98 41.41
C PRO A 9 -30.07 -11.55 40.05
N SER A 10 -30.98 -11.51 39.07
CA SER A 10 -30.65 -11.82 37.68
C SER A 10 -29.82 -10.67 37.10
N MET A 11 -28.49 -10.75 37.22
CA MET A 11 -27.58 -10.06 36.31
C MET A 11 -27.75 -10.71 34.93
N GLY A 12 -28.40 -9.98 34.02
CA GLY A 12 -28.54 -10.37 32.62
C GLY A 12 -27.17 -10.49 31.94
N VAL A 13 -26.72 -11.73 31.78
CA VAL A 13 -25.66 -12.12 30.84
C VAL A 13 -26.24 -11.97 29.44
N SER A 14 -26.05 -10.84 28.78
CA SER A 14 -26.51 -10.63 27.39
C SER A 14 -25.73 -9.52 26.68
N ASP A 15 -24.42 -9.69 26.46
CA ASP A 15 -23.69 -8.73 25.61
C ASP A 15 -22.55 -9.31 24.76
N ALA A 16 -22.31 -10.63 24.77
CA ALA A 16 -21.28 -11.23 23.93
C ALA A 16 -21.57 -11.12 22.41
N PRO A 17 -22.81 -11.34 21.91
CA PRO A 17 -23.12 -11.20 20.48
C PRO A 17 -23.06 -9.74 20.00
N THR A 18 -23.48 -8.80 20.85
CA THR A 18 -23.48 -7.36 20.58
C THR A 18 -22.05 -6.82 20.54
N MET A 19 -21.17 -7.29 21.44
CA MET A 19 -19.73 -6.96 21.43
C MET A 19 -19.02 -7.50 20.19
N LEU A 20 -19.27 -8.75 19.81
CA LEU A 20 -18.71 -9.33 18.59
C LEU A 20 -19.16 -8.54 17.35
N ASN A 21 -20.46 -8.22 17.24
CA ASN A 21 -20.98 -7.41 16.13
C ASN A 21 -20.43 -5.97 16.15
N ASN A 22 -20.18 -5.38 17.32
CA ASN A 22 -19.58 -4.05 17.44
C ASN A 22 -18.06 -4.03 17.17
N LEU A 23 -17.33 -5.08 17.53
CA LEU A 23 -15.90 -5.25 17.19
C LEU A 23 -15.73 -5.49 15.71
N ARG A 24 -16.61 -6.30 15.13
CA ARG A 24 -16.71 -6.52 13.71
C ARG A 24 -17.11 -5.17 13.04
N ALA A 25 -18.09 -4.42 13.58
CA ALA A 25 -18.47 -3.03 13.21
C ALA A 25 -17.31 -2.04 13.19
N ARG A 26 -16.46 -2.13 14.21
CA ARG A 26 -15.24 -1.33 14.34
C ARG A 26 -14.14 -1.79 13.39
N SER A 27 -14.04 -3.08 13.10
CA SER A 27 -13.10 -3.66 12.14
C SER A 27 -13.42 -3.25 10.70
N TYR A 28 -14.71 -3.25 10.31
CA TYR A 28 -15.11 -2.67 9.02
C TYR A 28 -14.83 -1.16 8.99
N ARG A 29 -15.14 -0.41 10.07
CA ARG A 29 -14.83 1.03 10.12
C ARG A 29 -13.32 1.35 10.10
N ALA A 30 -12.47 0.46 10.61
CA ALA A 30 -11.01 0.62 10.57
C ALA A 30 -10.44 0.30 9.17
N ALA A 31 -11.00 -0.69 8.47
CA ALA A 31 -10.64 -0.98 7.08
C ALA A 31 -11.09 0.13 6.11
N TRP A 32 -12.20 0.83 6.40
CA TRP A 32 -12.76 1.88 5.54
C TRP A 32 -12.07 3.25 5.68
N GLY A 33 -11.17 3.41 6.65
CA GLY A 33 -10.32 4.59 6.78
C GLY A 33 -8.85 4.32 6.40
N LEU A 34 -8.53 3.09 6.01
CA LEU A 34 -7.19 2.70 5.63
C LEU A 34 -6.93 3.15 4.19
N THR A 35 -5.80 3.82 3.98
CA THR A 35 -5.40 4.27 2.64
C THR A 35 -4.31 3.38 2.06
N LEU A 36 -4.24 3.33 0.73
CA LEU A 36 -3.15 2.63 0.04
C LEU A 36 -1.78 3.17 0.48
N ASP A 37 -1.67 4.49 0.65
CA ASP A 37 -0.46 5.16 1.13
C ASP A 37 -0.01 4.65 2.51
N GLU A 38 -0.92 4.43 3.45
CA GLU A 38 -0.55 3.93 4.78
C GLU A 38 0.02 2.52 4.74
N VAL A 39 -0.47 1.68 3.82
CA VAL A 39 0.05 0.33 3.60
C VAL A 39 1.39 0.38 2.88
N LEU A 40 1.53 1.21 1.84
CA LEU A 40 2.79 1.39 1.12
C LEU A 40 3.90 1.96 2.02
N ASN A 41 3.56 2.91 2.90
CA ASN A 41 4.46 3.46 3.91
C ASN A 41 4.72 2.52 5.09
N ASN A 42 4.06 1.36 5.14
CA ASN A 42 4.11 0.42 6.26
C ASN A 42 3.77 1.07 7.61
N THR A 43 2.86 2.04 7.60
CA THR A 43 2.34 2.75 8.77
C THR A 43 0.98 2.22 9.23
N ALA A 44 0.30 1.45 8.38
CA ALA A 44 -0.93 0.76 8.72
C ALA A 44 -0.70 -0.33 9.79
N PRO A 45 -1.67 -0.56 10.69
CA PRO A 45 -1.57 -1.58 11.72
C PRO A 45 -1.69 -3.00 11.11
N PRO A 46 -1.11 -4.03 11.78
CA PRO A 46 -1.35 -5.42 11.40
C PRO A 46 -2.86 -5.75 11.34
N PRO A 47 -3.33 -6.56 10.38
CA PRO A 47 -2.54 -7.33 9.40
C PRO A 47 -2.13 -6.56 8.13
N TYR A 48 -2.56 -5.31 7.96
CA TYR A 48 -2.44 -4.53 6.72
C TYR A 48 -1.05 -3.90 6.52
N THR A 49 0.00 -4.71 6.62
CA THR A 49 1.39 -4.28 6.46
C THR A 49 1.80 -4.27 4.99
N LEU A 50 2.88 -3.55 4.64
CA LEU A 50 3.46 -3.59 3.30
C LEU A 50 3.83 -5.03 2.90
N SER A 51 4.35 -5.84 3.83
CA SER A 51 4.69 -7.24 3.56
C SER A 51 3.47 -8.08 3.17
N ALA A 52 2.37 -7.93 3.90
CA ALA A 52 1.13 -8.65 3.59
C ALA A 52 0.56 -8.23 2.24
N PHE A 53 0.68 -6.94 1.90
CA PHE A 53 0.25 -6.44 0.60
C PHE A 53 1.12 -6.95 -0.55
N MET A 54 2.45 -6.95 -0.41
CA MET A 54 3.35 -7.53 -1.43
C MET A 54 3.12 -9.03 -1.63
N GLU A 55 2.87 -9.77 -0.55
CA GLU A 55 2.51 -11.19 -0.63
C GLU A 55 1.19 -11.38 -1.39
N TYR A 56 0.17 -10.58 -1.07
CA TYR A 56 -1.10 -10.58 -1.78
C TYR A 56 -0.94 -10.29 -3.28
N LEU A 57 -0.18 -9.26 -3.64
CA LEU A 57 0.10 -8.92 -5.04
C LEU A 57 0.79 -10.07 -5.77
N SER A 58 1.72 -10.75 -5.12
CA SER A 58 2.42 -11.91 -5.70
C SER A 58 1.47 -13.08 -5.96
N GLN A 59 0.60 -13.40 -5.00
CA GLN A 59 -0.38 -14.49 -5.12
C GLN A 59 -1.45 -14.23 -6.19
N ASN A 60 -1.82 -12.97 -6.39
CA ASN A 60 -2.86 -12.57 -7.35
C ASN A 60 -2.29 -12.12 -8.70
N HIS A 61 -0.99 -12.34 -8.95
CA HIS A 61 -0.32 -11.93 -10.18
C HIS A 61 -0.56 -10.45 -10.53
N CYS A 62 -0.45 -9.57 -9.53
CA CYS A 62 -0.61 -8.13 -9.66
C CYS A 62 0.67 -7.36 -9.26
N LEU A 63 1.75 -8.07 -8.95
CA LEU A 63 3.00 -7.48 -8.44
C LEU A 63 3.67 -6.56 -9.47
N GLU A 64 3.51 -6.84 -10.75
CA GLU A 64 3.99 -6.01 -11.85
C GLU A 64 3.45 -4.57 -11.82
N THR A 65 2.26 -4.35 -11.26
CA THR A 65 1.66 -3.02 -11.05
C THR A 65 2.53 -2.18 -10.10
N LEU A 66 2.95 -2.75 -8.96
CA LEU A 66 3.79 -2.08 -7.98
C LEU A 66 5.23 -1.91 -8.49
N GLU A 67 5.76 -2.94 -9.16
CA GLU A 67 7.12 -2.89 -9.71
C GLU A 67 7.26 -1.88 -10.84
N PHE A 68 6.23 -1.72 -11.68
CA PHE A 68 6.20 -0.65 -12.69
C PHE A 68 6.31 0.74 -12.05
N ILE A 69 5.56 1.01 -10.99
CA ILE A 69 5.61 2.29 -10.25
C ILE A 69 7.03 2.52 -9.70
N LEU A 70 7.64 1.48 -9.11
CA LEU A 70 9.00 1.54 -8.56
C LEU A 70 10.07 1.80 -9.63
N GLU A 71 10.00 1.11 -10.77
CA GLU A 71 10.95 1.32 -11.88
C GLU A 71 10.74 2.70 -12.54
N ALA A 72 9.50 3.20 -12.65
CA ALA A 72 9.24 4.56 -13.13
C ALA A 72 9.85 5.61 -12.19
N LYS A 73 9.78 5.41 -10.88
CA LYS A 73 10.44 6.26 -9.89
C LYS A 73 11.96 6.22 -10.05
N ARG A 74 12.54 5.02 -10.18
CA ARG A 74 13.98 4.84 -10.40
C ARG A 74 14.45 5.56 -11.66
N TYR A 75 13.68 5.49 -12.74
CA TYR A 75 13.95 6.22 -13.97
C TYR A 75 14.01 7.74 -13.73
N ARG A 76 13.01 8.29 -13.04
CA ARG A 76 12.96 9.72 -12.71
C ARG A 76 14.14 10.18 -11.85
N GLU A 77 14.50 9.41 -10.83
CA GLU A 77 15.65 9.70 -9.96
C GLU A 77 16.95 9.69 -10.78
N GLY A 78 17.13 8.70 -11.67
CA GLY A 78 18.27 8.63 -12.59
C GLY A 78 18.32 9.82 -13.55
N TYR A 79 17.18 10.27 -14.07
CA TYR A 79 17.08 11.44 -14.94
C TYR A 79 17.49 12.72 -14.21
N LYS A 80 17.01 12.91 -12.98
CA LYS A 80 17.37 14.08 -12.16
C LYS A 80 18.89 14.13 -11.93
N SER A 81 19.51 13.02 -11.56
CA SER A 81 20.97 12.96 -11.39
C SER A 81 21.75 13.22 -12.68
N LEU A 82 21.21 12.81 -13.84
CA LEU A 82 21.79 13.10 -15.14
C LEU A 82 21.79 14.62 -15.43
N VAL A 83 20.65 15.29 -15.21
CA VAL A 83 20.52 16.74 -15.41
C VAL A 83 21.44 17.52 -14.48
N GLU A 84 21.46 17.18 -13.19
CA GLU A 84 22.35 17.81 -12.19
C GLU A 84 23.84 17.66 -12.54
N SER A 85 24.20 16.60 -13.26
CA SER A 85 25.56 16.35 -13.74
C SER A 85 25.86 17.10 -15.05
N ALA A 86 24.85 17.26 -15.91
CA ALA A 86 24.95 18.03 -17.15
C ALA A 86 25.11 19.53 -16.91
N GLU A 87 24.47 20.08 -15.89
CA GLU A 87 24.67 21.47 -15.48
C GLU A 87 26.12 21.75 -15.05
N LYS A 88 26.86 20.72 -14.63
CA LYS A 88 28.26 20.82 -14.19
C LYS A 88 29.27 20.54 -15.30
N SER A 89 28.85 19.97 -16.44
CA SER A 89 29.75 19.61 -17.54
C SER A 89 29.02 19.52 -18.90
N ILE A 90 29.61 20.10 -19.95
CA ILE A 90 28.96 20.24 -21.28
C ILE A 90 28.84 18.90 -22.05
N GLU A 91 29.58 17.86 -21.68
CA GLU A 91 29.67 16.59 -22.43
C GLU A 91 28.61 15.52 -22.07
N THR A 92 27.65 15.83 -21.19
CA THR A 92 26.85 14.80 -20.51
C THR A 92 25.77 14.14 -21.38
N ILE A 93 25.36 14.75 -22.50
CA ILE A 93 24.29 14.23 -23.38
C ILE A 93 24.65 12.88 -24.00
N ASN A 94 25.94 12.62 -24.26
CA ASN A 94 26.47 11.35 -24.77
C ASN A 94 27.20 10.52 -23.71
N SER A 95 27.02 10.86 -22.43
CA SER A 95 27.63 10.12 -21.32
C SER A 95 27.06 8.70 -21.21
N SER A 96 27.83 7.81 -20.60
CA SER A 96 27.38 6.45 -20.25
C SER A 96 26.11 6.48 -19.38
N ALA A 97 25.93 7.50 -18.55
CA ALA A 97 24.73 7.72 -17.73
C ALA A 97 23.48 7.97 -18.60
N SER A 98 23.58 8.82 -19.62
CA SER A 98 22.50 9.08 -20.59
C SER A 98 22.10 7.79 -21.33
N ILE A 99 23.10 7.04 -21.81
CA ILE A 99 22.89 5.75 -22.50
C ILE A 99 22.20 4.73 -21.59
N ASN A 100 22.66 4.61 -20.34
CA ASN A 100 22.07 3.71 -19.36
C ASN A 100 20.62 4.08 -19.04
N LEU A 101 20.32 5.38 -18.98
CA LEU A 101 18.97 5.86 -18.73
C LEU A 101 18.04 5.59 -19.92
N SER A 102 18.49 5.79 -21.16
CA SER A 102 17.74 5.38 -22.36
C SER A 102 17.45 3.88 -22.36
N LYS A 103 18.44 3.05 -22.00
CA LYS A 103 18.25 1.59 -21.87
C LYS A 103 17.24 1.25 -20.78
N LEU A 104 17.27 1.94 -19.64
CA LEU A 104 16.31 1.74 -18.56
C LEU A 104 14.88 2.06 -19.02
N TYR A 105 14.69 3.16 -19.75
CA TYR A 105 13.38 3.49 -20.34
C TYR A 105 12.91 2.40 -21.31
N GLN A 106 13.78 1.93 -22.19
CA GLN A 106 13.44 0.86 -23.13
C GLN A 106 13.07 -0.46 -22.44
N LEU A 107 13.78 -0.81 -21.36
CA LEU A 107 13.46 -1.97 -20.53
C LEU A 107 12.09 -1.81 -19.86
N LEU A 108 11.80 -0.64 -19.30
CA LEU A 108 10.51 -0.32 -18.71
C LEU A 108 9.37 -0.49 -19.73
N LEU A 109 9.55 0.01 -20.96
CA LEU A 109 8.56 -0.20 -22.02
C LEU A 109 8.43 -1.68 -22.41
N ALA A 110 9.55 -2.38 -22.57
CA ALA A 110 9.55 -3.76 -23.04
C ALA A 110 8.95 -4.74 -22.02
N THR A 111 9.15 -4.47 -20.73
CA THR A 111 8.66 -5.33 -19.65
C THR A 111 7.20 -5.05 -19.32
N TYR A 112 6.79 -3.77 -19.25
CA TYR A 112 5.49 -3.40 -18.68
C TYR A 112 4.49 -2.81 -19.68
N ILE A 113 4.92 -2.31 -20.85
CA ILE A 113 4.06 -1.47 -21.71
C ILE A 113 3.80 -2.10 -23.08
N LEU A 114 4.73 -2.89 -23.62
CA LEU A 114 4.53 -3.52 -24.92
C LEU A 114 3.36 -4.51 -24.88
N PRO A 115 2.45 -4.47 -25.87
CA PRO A 115 1.39 -5.46 -26.00
C PRO A 115 1.95 -6.88 -26.04
N GLY A 116 1.40 -7.75 -25.19
CA GLY A 116 1.84 -9.14 -25.07
C GLY A 116 3.14 -9.33 -24.28
N ALA A 117 3.64 -8.29 -23.59
CA ALA A 117 4.72 -8.47 -22.63
C ALA A 117 4.25 -9.36 -21.48
N ALA A 118 5.15 -10.20 -20.95
CA ALA A 118 4.85 -11.13 -19.86
C ALA A 118 4.38 -10.41 -18.57
N ARG A 119 4.68 -9.11 -18.45
CA ARG A 119 4.34 -8.27 -17.30
C ARG A 119 3.63 -6.99 -17.73
N GLU A 120 2.89 -7.05 -18.83
CA GLU A 120 2.10 -5.92 -19.34
C GLU A 120 1.15 -5.40 -18.25
N VAL A 121 1.27 -4.11 -17.90
CA VAL A 121 0.36 -3.47 -16.94
C VAL A 121 -0.89 -2.97 -17.65
N ASN A 122 -2.01 -2.95 -16.94
CA ASN A 122 -3.31 -2.55 -17.51
C ASN A 122 -3.38 -1.04 -17.78
N LEU A 123 -3.08 -0.63 -19.01
CA LEU A 123 -3.16 0.75 -19.47
C LEU A 123 -4.16 0.91 -20.61
N SER A 124 -4.82 2.07 -20.64
CA SER A 124 -5.61 2.44 -21.82
C SER A 124 -4.71 2.57 -23.06
N VAL A 125 -5.28 2.25 -24.23
CA VAL A 125 -4.58 2.30 -25.52
C VAL A 125 -3.92 3.66 -25.75
N ASN A 126 -4.61 4.75 -25.44
CA ASN A 126 -4.10 6.11 -25.64
C ASN A 126 -2.84 6.40 -24.81
N VAL A 127 -2.82 5.97 -23.54
CA VAL A 127 -1.67 6.16 -22.65
C VAL A 127 -0.50 5.29 -23.09
N ARG A 128 -0.76 4.03 -23.42
CA ARG A 128 0.25 3.09 -23.94
C ARG A 128 0.89 3.62 -25.22
N ASP A 129 0.08 4.00 -26.21
CA ASP A 129 0.57 4.47 -27.50
C ASP A 129 1.39 5.76 -27.36
N ALA A 130 1.03 6.62 -26.40
CA ALA A 130 1.82 7.83 -26.09
C ALA A 130 3.24 7.51 -25.61
N LEU A 131 3.39 6.50 -24.76
CA LEU A 131 4.70 6.03 -24.30
C LEU A 131 5.51 5.40 -25.43
N LEU A 132 4.86 4.58 -26.26
CA LEU A 132 5.51 3.86 -27.35
C LEU A 132 6.06 4.77 -28.46
N ARG A 133 5.55 6.00 -28.60
CA ARG A 133 6.14 7.02 -29.50
C ARG A 133 7.61 7.32 -29.19
N HIS A 134 8.04 7.09 -27.96
CA HIS A 134 9.41 7.38 -27.50
C HIS A 134 10.33 6.16 -27.52
N LYS A 135 9.84 4.99 -27.94
CA LYS A 135 10.57 3.71 -27.85
C LYS A 135 11.95 3.72 -28.53
N ASN A 136 12.06 4.39 -29.67
CA ASN A 136 13.26 4.38 -30.51
C ASN A 136 14.13 5.64 -30.34
N MET A 137 13.87 6.46 -29.32
CA MET A 137 14.65 7.68 -29.09
C MET A 137 16.02 7.31 -28.53
N SER A 138 17.06 7.94 -29.07
CA SER A 138 18.45 7.75 -28.60
C SER A 138 18.72 8.47 -27.28
N THR A 139 18.00 9.56 -27.04
CA THR A 139 18.04 10.32 -25.78
C THR A 139 16.93 9.88 -24.84
N PRO A 140 17.18 9.89 -23.52
CA PRO A 140 16.16 9.51 -22.55
C PRO A 140 15.01 10.54 -22.57
N PRO A 141 13.75 10.09 -22.68
CA PRO A 141 12.60 10.99 -22.60
C PRO A 141 12.49 11.70 -21.24
N LEU A 142 11.70 12.77 -21.18
CA LEU A 142 11.39 13.41 -19.90
C LEU A 142 10.64 12.44 -18.99
N PRO A 143 10.94 12.35 -17.68
CA PRO A 143 10.23 11.47 -16.75
C PRO A 143 8.71 11.73 -16.69
N GLU A 144 8.29 12.97 -16.95
CA GLU A 144 6.88 13.39 -16.99
C GLU A 144 6.08 12.64 -18.06
N THR A 145 6.74 12.08 -19.07
CA THR A 145 6.08 11.22 -20.06
C THR A 145 5.44 9.98 -19.43
N LEU A 146 5.95 9.50 -18.30
CA LEU A 146 5.44 8.33 -17.57
C LEU A 146 4.26 8.66 -16.65
N ASP A 147 4.01 9.94 -16.36
CA ASP A 147 3.03 10.36 -15.34
C ASP A 147 1.61 9.88 -15.62
N PRO A 148 1.07 9.94 -16.85
CA PRO A 148 -0.27 9.42 -17.13
C PRO A 148 -0.38 7.90 -16.86
N ALA A 149 0.68 7.15 -17.14
CA ALA A 149 0.71 5.71 -16.91
C ALA A 149 0.84 5.39 -15.42
N VAL A 150 1.77 6.05 -14.72
CA VAL A 150 1.93 5.90 -13.26
C VAL A 150 0.64 6.24 -12.54
N LYS A 151 -0.05 7.31 -12.96
CA LYS A 151 -1.37 7.67 -12.41
C LYS A 151 -2.40 6.56 -12.65
N SER A 152 -2.57 6.12 -13.89
CA SER A 152 -3.56 5.09 -14.23
C SER A 152 -3.33 3.79 -13.45
N ILE A 153 -2.07 3.38 -13.26
CA ILE A 153 -1.71 2.19 -12.50
C ILE A 153 -1.93 2.41 -11.00
N HIS A 154 -1.62 3.59 -10.48
CA HIS A 154 -1.93 3.93 -9.08
C HIS A 154 -3.44 3.89 -8.82
N ASP A 155 -4.23 4.55 -9.67
CA ASP A 155 -5.70 4.56 -9.57
C ASP A 155 -6.25 3.11 -9.62
N LEU A 156 -5.76 2.27 -10.54
CA LEU A 156 -6.12 0.84 -10.59
C LEU A 156 -5.77 0.11 -9.27
N MET A 157 -4.59 0.41 -8.73
CA MET A 157 -4.09 -0.24 -7.52
C MET A 157 -4.94 0.17 -6.31
N GLU A 158 -5.37 1.42 -6.24
CA GLU A 158 -6.22 1.96 -5.17
C GLU A 158 -7.68 1.51 -5.31
N ASP A 159 -8.29 1.67 -6.48
CA ASP A 159 -9.72 1.45 -6.68
C ASP A 159 -10.10 -0.03 -6.76
N SER A 160 -9.19 -0.91 -7.21
CA SER A 160 -9.49 -2.32 -7.46
C SER A 160 -8.65 -3.26 -6.61
N ILE A 161 -7.32 -3.17 -6.69
CA ILE A 161 -6.42 -4.16 -6.07
C ILE A 161 -6.43 -4.00 -4.55
N PHE A 162 -6.35 -2.77 -4.06
CA PHE A 162 -6.35 -2.46 -2.64
C PHE A 162 -7.69 -2.79 -1.98
N VAL A 163 -8.82 -2.46 -2.61
CA VAL A 163 -10.15 -2.87 -2.14
C VAL A 163 -10.26 -4.39 -2.05
N SER A 164 -9.72 -5.13 -3.03
CA SER A 164 -9.71 -6.59 -3.02
C SER A 164 -8.81 -7.17 -1.92
N PHE A 165 -7.67 -6.53 -1.65
CA PHE A 165 -6.79 -6.86 -0.54
C PHE A 165 -7.49 -6.70 0.82
N LEU A 166 -8.22 -5.58 1.03
CA LEU A 166 -8.94 -5.32 2.27
C LEU A 166 -10.03 -6.37 2.56
N ASN A 167 -10.64 -6.90 1.51
CA ASN A 167 -11.70 -7.91 1.58
C ASN A 167 -11.18 -9.35 1.57
N ASN A 168 -9.86 -9.58 1.57
CA ASN A 168 -9.31 -10.93 1.50
C ASN A 168 -9.53 -11.70 2.83
N PRO A 169 -10.09 -12.92 2.79
CA PRO A 169 -10.33 -13.73 3.99
C PRO A 169 -9.07 -14.05 4.81
N SER A 170 -7.87 -14.04 4.22
CA SER A 170 -6.62 -14.17 4.99
C SER A 170 -6.42 -13.00 5.97
N MET A 171 -6.87 -11.80 5.60
CA MET A 171 -6.87 -10.61 6.45
C MET A 171 -7.99 -10.69 7.50
N GLU A 172 -9.15 -11.28 7.15
CA GLU A 172 -10.25 -11.52 8.08
C GLU A 172 -9.90 -12.55 9.17
N ALA A 173 -9.17 -13.62 8.82
CA ALA A 173 -8.75 -14.67 9.75
C ALA A 173 -7.73 -14.15 10.78
N THR A 174 -6.78 -13.30 10.37
CA THR A 174 -5.88 -12.63 11.31
C THR A 174 -6.62 -11.64 12.19
N ASN A 175 -7.67 -10.98 11.66
CA ASN A 175 -8.56 -10.14 12.46
C ASN A 175 -9.28 -10.95 13.55
N GLN A 176 -9.82 -12.12 13.23
CA GLN A 176 -10.46 -13.02 14.21
C GLN A 176 -9.48 -13.58 15.25
N ASN A 177 -8.26 -13.94 14.84
CA ASN A 177 -7.22 -14.42 15.76
C ASN A 177 -6.71 -13.31 16.68
N ASN A 178 -6.58 -12.07 16.18
CA ASN A 178 -6.28 -10.91 17.01
C ASN A 178 -7.45 -10.61 17.96
N ILE A 179 -8.71 -10.65 17.52
CA ILE A 179 -9.87 -10.48 18.42
C ILE A 179 -9.89 -11.58 19.49
N SER A 180 -9.62 -12.83 19.13
CA SER A 180 -9.53 -13.93 20.09
C SER A 180 -8.38 -13.73 21.09
N SER A 181 -7.22 -13.24 20.64
CA SER A 181 -6.09 -12.90 21.51
C SER A 181 -6.40 -11.71 22.44
N TYR A 182 -7.03 -10.65 21.93
CA TYR A 182 -7.48 -9.49 22.72
C TYR A 182 -8.57 -9.87 23.73
N LEU A 183 -9.55 -10.68 23.33
CA LEU A 183 -10.60 -11.16 24.23
C LEU A 183 -10.04 -12.16 25.25
N SER A 184 -9.10 -13.01 24.86
CA SER A 184 -8.40 -13.91 25.79
C SER A 184 -7.59 -13.13 26.83
N CYS A 185 -6.95 -12.02 26.45
CA CYS A 185 -6.27 -11.14 27.39
C CYS A 185 -7.25 -10.46 28.36
N MET A 186 -8.39 -9.97 27.85
CA MET A 186 -9.43 -9.29 28.67
C MET A 186 -10.19 -10.24 29.61
N ILE A 187 -10.27 -11.54 29.28
CA ILE A 187 -10.89 -12.56 30.14
C ILE A 187 -9.93 -13.02 31.25
N SER A 188 -8.61 -12.91 31.02
CA SER A 188 -7.59 -13.28 32.02
C SER A 188 -7.32 -12.22 33.10
N ASP A 189 -7.72 -10.96 32.89
CA ASP A 189 -7.35 -9.84 33.77
C ASP A 189 -8.32 -9.54 34.93
N ASN A 190 -9.24 -10.45 35.27
CA ASN A 190 -10.19 -10.22 36.37
C ASN A 190 -9.67 -10.54 37.79
N GLN A 191 -8.34 -10.52 38.00
CA GLN A 191 -7.73 -10.47 39.34
C GLN A 191 -6.56 -9.48 39.41
N SER A 192 -6.90 -8.24 39.79
CA SER A 192 -6.17 -7.36 40.70
C SER A 192 -4.84 -6.68 40.29
N THR A 193 -4.85 -5.35 40.48
CA THR A 193 -3.78 -4.36 40.73
C THR A 193 -3.14 -3.57 39.56
N LYS A 194 -3.16 -2.24 39.72
CA LYS A 194 -2.66 -1.11 38.89
C LYS A 194 -1.11 -1.06 38.79
N PRO A 195 -0.51 -0.07 38.07
CA PRO A 195 -0.73 0.45 36.72
C PRO A 195 0.57 0.38 35.87
N ALA A 196 0.49 0.34 34.55
CA ALA A 196 1.66 0.59 33.69
C ALA A 196 1.32 1.57 32.57
N GLN A 197 1.85 2.80 32.69
CA GLN A 197 1.96 3.72 31.57
C GLN A 197 2.89 3.10 30.53
N THR A 198 2.32 2.40 29.55
CA THR A 198 3.06 1.99 28.36
C THR A 198 3.27 3.24 27.50
N LYS A 199 4.41 3.89 27.70
CA LYS A 199 4.97 4.83 26.73
C LYS A 199 4.96 4.15 25.36
N ARG A 200 4.30 4.77 24.38
CA ARG A 200 4.49 4.46 22.97
C ARG A 200 6.00 4.39 22.69
N PRO A 201 6.52 3.33 22.08
CA PRO A 201 7.85 3.39 21.49
C PRO A 201 7.81 4.47 20.41
N SER A 202 8.49 5.59 20.62
CA SER A 202 8.83 6.49 19.52
C SER A 202 9.94 5.80 18.73
N LEU A 203 9.55 4.95 17.79
CA LEU A 203 10.46 4.45 16.78
C LEU A 203 10.24 5.29 15.53
N ASN A 204 11.07 6.31 15.38
CA ASN A 204 11.44 6.81 14.07
C ASN A 204 12.34 5.76 13.42
N PRO A 205 12.06 5.37 12.17
CA PRO A 205 13.15 5.14 11.24
C PRO A 205 12.94 6.01 10.01
N LEU A 206 13.88 6.94 9.82
CA LEU A 206 14.32 7.51 8.55
C LEU A 206 13.26 7.58 7.45
N GLY A 207 12.58 8.73 7.41
CA GLY A 207 11.61 9.09 6.39
C GLY A 207 12.18 9.00 4.98
N LYS A 208 11.65 8.06 4.21
CA LYS A 208 11.21 8.33 2.84
C LYS A 208 9.76 7.93 2.80
N THR A 209 8.90 8.83 3.28
CA THR A 209 7.49 8.80 2.94
C THR A 209 7.38 8.61 1.43
N TRP A 210 6.49 7.73 0.98
CA TRP A 210 6.06 7.61 -0.40
C TRP A 210 5.39 8.92 -0.83
N LEU A 211 6.19 9.97 -1.01
CA LEU A 211 5.80 11.31 -1.47
C LEU A 211 5.76 11.38 -3.01
N TRP A 212 5.49 10.26 -3.64
CA TRP A 212 5.37 10.13 -5.09
C TRP A 212 3.94 9.63 -5.36
N PRO A 213 3.07 10.37 -6.07
CA PRO A 213 3.37 11.27 -7.20
C PRO A 213 3.01 12.76 -6.94
N PRO A 214 3.32 13.70 -7.86
CA PRO A 214 3.10 15.15 -7.68
C PRO A 214 1.65 15.60 -7.48
N TRP A 215 0.65 14.71 -7.63
CA TRP A 215 -0.76 15.01 -7.40
C TRP A 215 -1.25 14.76 -5.96
N SER A 216 -0.44 14.17 -5.08
CA SER A 216 -0.85 13.94 -3.67
C SER A 216 -1.00 15.23 -2.84
N ARG A 217 -0.76 16.41 -3.43
CA ARG A 217 -1.11 17.72 -2.86
C ARG A 217 -1.59 18.68 -3.95
N SER A 218 -2.78 18.44 -4.48
CA SER A 218 -3.60 19.52 -5.04
C SER A 218 -4.86 19.64 -4.21
N ALA A 219 -4.71 20.22 -3.03
CA ALA A 219 -5.79 20.76 -2.22
C ALA A 219 -5.18 21.85 -1.33
N GLU A 220 -5.08 23.05 -1.90
CA GLU A 220 -5.56 24.34 -1.35
C GLU A 220 -5.09 25.51 -2.24
#